data_AF-A0A350G4H7-F1
#
_entry.id   AF-A0A350G4H7-F1
#
_cell.length_a   1.000
_cell.length_b   1.000
_cell.length_c   1.000
_cell.angle_alpha   90.00
_cell.angle_beta   90.00
_cell.angle_gamma   90.00
#
_symmetry.space_group_name_H-M   'P 1'
#
loop_
_entity.id
_entity.type
_entity.pdbx_description
1 polymer ?
#
loop_
_entity_poly.entity_id
_entity_poly.type
_entity_poly.pdbx_seq_one_letter_code
_entity_poly.pdbx_strand_id
1 'polypeptide(L)' 'DSLRTSGDIYASSLRGSNFNFEDEFSRRTRSSSFFVVTDFKDLSLQTDLETRLESYPIFAQGDRYIIYDLENR' A
#
# COMPACT_ATOMS: atom_id res chain seq x y z
N ASP A 1 17.02 -10.81 -0.50
CA ASP A 1 15.70 -10.38 0.01
C ASP A 1 14.74 -10.12 -1.12
N SER A 2 13.70 -10.95 -1.25
CA SER A 2 12.71 -10.85 -2.32
C SER A 2 11.60 -9.89 -1.90
N LEU A 3 11.52 -8.72 -2.53
CA LEU A 3 10.41 -7.78 -2.37
C LEU A 3 9.15 -8.45 -2.93
N ARG A 4 8.25 -8.87 -2.04
CA ARG A 4 6.99 -9.54 -2.41
C ARG A 4 6.03 -8.51 -3.02
N THR A 5 5.60 -8.71 -4.25
CA THR A 5 4.63 -7.84 -4.93
C THR A 5 3.19 -8.22 -4.55
N SER A 6 2.19 -7.43 -4.95
CA SER A 6 0.77 -7.71 -4.70
C SER A 6 0.34 -9.09 -5.23
N GLY A 7 0.98 -9.56 -6.32
CA GLY A 7 0.79 -10.92 -6.84
C GLY A 7 1.24 -12.02 -5.87
N ASP A 8 2.31 -11.79 -5.11
CA ASP A 8 2.78 -12.76 -4.10
C ASP A 8 1.86 -12.80 -2.87
N ILE A 9 1.27 -11.66 -2.51
CA ILE A 9 0.29 -11.55 -1.43
C ILE A 9 -0.98 -12.34 -1.80
N TYR A 10 -1.52 -12.13 -3.00
CA TYR A 10 -2.68 -12.86 -3.51
C TYR A 10 -2.43 -14.37 -3.59
N ALA A 11 -1.23 -14.78 -4.02
CA ALA A 11 -0.85 -16.18 -4.02
C ALA A 11 -0.70 -16.76 -2.59
N SER A 12 -0.37 -15.93 -1.59
CA SER A 12 -0.27 -16.35 -0.18
C SER A 12 -1.64 -16.50 0.50
N SER A 13 -2.61 -15.62 0.22
CA SER A 13 -3.97 -15.73 0.77
C SER A 13 -4.70 -16.98 0.26
N LEU A 14 -4.47 -17.38 -1.00
CA LEU A 14 -4.94 -18.66 -1.55
C LEU A 14 -4.30 -19.90 -0.90
N ARG A 15 -3.18 -19.74 -0.18
CA ARG A 15 -2.44 -20.82 0.51
C ARG A 15 -2.76 -20.95 2.00
N GLY A 16 -3.77 -20.24 2.51
CA GLY A 16 -4.24 -20.41 3.89
C GLY A 16 -3.37 -19.75 4.96
N SER A 17 -2.45 -18.84 4.59
CA SER A 17 -1.81 -17.95 5.57
C SER A 17 -2.77 -16.82 5.93
N ASN A 18 -3.07 -16.66 7.22
CA ASN A 18 -3.85 -15.55 7.77
C ASN A 18 -3.18 -14.22 7.42
N PHE A 19 -3.57 -13.65 6.29
CA PHE A 19 -3.12 -12.33 5.86
C PHE A 19 -3.80 -11.29 6.75
N ASN A 20 -3.00 -10.61 7.58
CA ASN A 20 -3.43 -9.42 8.30
C ASN A 20 -2.89 -8.20 7.56
N PHE A 21 -3.79 -7.44 6.95
CA PHE A 21 -3.45 -6.25 6.19
C PHE A 21 -2.66 -5.23 7.03
N GLU A 22 -3.09 -4.93 8.25
CA GLU A 22 -2.45 -3.89 9.08
C GLU A 22 -1.03 -4.26 9.48
N ASP A 23 -0.79 -5.55 9.80
CA ASP A 23 0.55 -6.03 10.13
C ASP A 23 1.48 -5.92 8.91
N GLU A 24 1.00 -6.32 7.73
CA GLU A 24 1.79 -6.29 6.51
C GLU A 24 2.04 -4.86 6.01
N PHE A 25 1.02 -3.99 6.05
CA PHE A 25 1.15 -2.59 5.72
C PHE A 25 2.19 -1.94 6.64
N SER A 26 2.00 -2.07 7.96
CA SER A 26 2.93 -1.52 8.95
C SER A 26 4.34 -2.06 8.78
N ARG A 27 4.51 -3.36 8.51
CA ARG A 27 5.82 -3.97 8.27
C ARG A 27 6.52 -3.38 7.04
N ARG A 28 5.78 -3.08 5.98
CA ARG A 28 6.31 -2.54 4.72
C ARG A 28 6.58 -1.04 4.77
N THR A 29 5.83 -0.30 5.57
CA THR A 29 5.89 1.17 5.61
C THR A 29 6.61 1.74 6.83
N ARG A 30 6.98 0.91 7.82
CA ARG A 30 7.59 1.34 9.10
C ARG A 30 8.75 2.34 8.97
N SER A 31 9.56 2.24 7.93
CA SER A 31 10.73 3.09 7.70
C SER A 31 10.56 4.06 6.53
N SER A 32 9.33 4.21 6.03
CA SER A 32 9.03 5.04 4.86
C SER A 32 8.27 6.28 5.30
N SER A 33 8.77 7.45 4.92
CA SER A 33 8.07 8.73 5.15
C SER A 33 6.95 8.97 4.12
N PHE A 34 7.05 8.33 2.95
CA PHE A 34 6.12 8.55 1.84
C PHE A 34 5.64 7.23 1.23
N PHE A 35 4.42 7.24 0.71
CA PHE A 35 3.86 6.17 -0.11
C PHE A 35 3.51 6.71 -1.50
N VAL A 36 4.09 6.12 -2.55
CA VAL A 36 3.88 6.57 -3.94
C VAL A 36 2.96 5.59 -4.66
N VAL A 37 1.90 6.13 -5.26
CA VAL A 37 1.00 5.39 -6.15
C VAL A 37 1.20 5.90 -7.57
N THR A 38 1.57 5.01 -8.48
CA THR A 38 1.67 5.31 -9.93
C THR A 38 0.74 4.46 -10.79
N ASP A 39 0.16 3.39 -10.24
CA ASP A 39 -0.84 2.56 -10.89
C ASP A 39 -2.17 2.65 -10.15
N PHE A 40 -3.03 3.56 -10.62
CA PHE A 40 -4.33 3.79 -10.01
C PHE A 40 -5.31 2.64 -10.24
N LYS A 41 -5.13 1.86 -11.31
CA LYS A 41 -5.99 0.71 -11.59
C LYS A 41 -5.69 -0.40 -10.59
N ASP A 42 -4.42 -0.69 -10.35
CA ASP A 42 -4.01 -1.66 -9.33
C ASP A 42 -4.44 -1.24 -7.92
N LEU A 43 -4.33 0.05 -7.58
CA LEU A 43 -4.81 0.56 -6.30
C LEU A 43 -6.32 0.36 -6.13
N SER A 44 -7.14 0.64 -7.16
CA SER A 44 -8.60 0.49 -7.09
C SER A 44 -9.08 -0.96 -6.89
N LEU A 45 -8.19 -1.94 -7.12
CA LEU A 45 -8.46 -3.36 -6.85
C LEU A 45 -8.08 -3.78 -5.42
N GLN A 46 -7.40 -2.91 -4.68
CA GLN A 46 -6.90 -3.13 -3.32
C GLN A 46 -7.64 -2.22 -2.33
N THR A 47 -8.93 -2.49 -2.10
CA THR A 47 -9.83 -1.64 -1.28
C THR A 47 -9.24 -1.29 0.08
N ASP A 48 -8.65 -2.26 0.81
CA ASP A 48 -8.05 -1.99 2.12
C ASP A 48 -6.88 -1.01 2.03
N LEU A 49 -6.04 -1.12 0.99
CA LEU A 49 -4.92 -0.21 0.78
C LEU A 49 -5.41 1.19 0.39
N GLU A 50 -6.36 1.27 -0.52
CA GLU A 50 -6.97 2.53 -0.95
C GLU A 50 -7.56 3.29 0.24
N THR A 51 -8.44 2.64 1.01
CA THR A 51 -9.02 3.22 2.24
C THR A 51 -7.94 3.59 3.26
N ARG A 52 -6.87 2.80 3.39
CA ARG A 52 -5.78 3.14 4.32
C ARG A 52 -5.05 4.41 3.89
N LEU A 53 -4.79 4.58 2.60
CA LEU A 53 -4.07 5.73 2.06
C LEU A 53 -4.90 7.02 2.11
N GLU A 54 -6.23 6.94 1.98
CA GLU A 54 -7.14 8.09 2.15
C GLU A 54 -7.03 8.76 3.54
N SER A 55 -6.55 8.02 4.55
CA SER A 55 -6.32 8.56 5.89
C SER A 55 -5.05 9.41 6.04
N TYR A 56 -4.23 9.52 4.99
CA TYR A 56 -2.99 10.29 4.99
C TYR A 56 -3.11 11.52 4.09
N PRO A 57 -2.48 12.66 4.45
CA PRO A 57 -2.37 13.83 3.58
C PRO A 57 -1.64 13.49 2.28
N ILE A 58 -2.06 14.14 1.20
CA ILE A 58 -1.31 14.12 -0.06
C ILE A 58 -0.16 15.13 0.06
N PHE A 59 1.07 14.63 -0.03
CA PHE A 59 2.28 15.45 -0.11
C PHE A 59 2.43 16.11 -1.48
N ALA A 60 2.21 15.33 -2.55
CA ALA A 60 2.29 15.80 -3.93
C ALA A 60 1.42 14.93 -4.86
N GLN A 61 0.89 15.54 -5.91
CA GLN A 61 0.12 14.85 -6.94
C GLN A 61 0.46 15.41 -8.32
N GLY A 62 0.55 14.53 -9.30
CA GLY A 62 0.66 14.87 -10.72
C GLY A 62 -0.20 13.94 -11.57
N ASP A 63 -0.15 14.13 -12.90
CA ASP A 63 -1.04 13.43 -13.83
C ASP A 63 -0.99 11.89 -13.75
N ARG A 64 0.11 11.33 -13.26
CA ARG A 64 0.35 9.88 -13.21
C ARG A 64 0.82 9.38 -11.85
N TYR A 65 0.75 10.20 -10.81
CA TYR A 65 1.13 9.76 -9.47
C TYR A 65 0.43 10.54 -8.35
N ILE A 66 0.32 9.88 -7.19
CA ILE A 66 -0.03 10.51 -5.92
C ILE A 66 1.03 10.06 -4.89
N ILE A 67 1.51 11.01 -4.09
CA ILE A 67 2.42 10.74 -2.97
C ILE A 67 1.67 11.08 -1.68
N TYR A 68 1.50 10.09 -0.83
CA TYR A 68 0.93 10.24 0.52
C TYR A 68 2.06 10.43 1.53
N ASP A 69 1.85 11.32 2.49
CA ASP A 69 2.73 11.55 3.63
C ASP A 69 2.34 10.59 4.78
N LEU A 70 3.23 9.66 5.13
CA LEU A 70 2.97 8.66 6.16
C LEU A 70 3.29 9.13 7.58
N GLU A 71 3.98 10.26 7.73
CA GLU A 71 4.40 10.79 9.03
C GLU A 71 3.36 11.73 9.64
N ASN A 72 2.55 12.37 8.79
CA ASN A 72 1.52 13.32 9.19
C ASN A 72 0.15 12.66 9.02
N ARG A 73 -0.60 12.42 10.11
CA ARG A 73 -1.95 11.83 10.09
C ARG A 73 -2.92 12.66 10.90
#